data_AF-A0AAU1FVG7-F1
#
_entry.id   AF-A0AAU1FVG7-F1
#
_cell.length_a   1.000
_cell.length_b   1.000
_cell.length_c   1.000
_cell.angle_alpha   90.00
_cell.angle_beta   90.00
_cell.angle_gamma   90.00
#
_symmetry.space_group_name_H-M   'P 1'
#
loop_
_entity.id
_entity.type
_entity.pdbx_description
1 polymer ?
#
loop_
_entity_poly.entity_id
_entity_poly.type
_entity_poly.pdbx_seq_one_letter_code
_entity_poly.pdbx_strand_id
1 'polypeptide(L)'
;MPFLFQRKIGSTRSVISPVTVLNMLARRCADLAEHHPAFRSVKFTPHDFRRIFTTELVNSGLPIHIGAMLLGHLNIQTTRGYLAVFDEDVIRHYLAHLNERRQLRPDHEYRAVTSDEWDEFEEHFDKRKVELGACGRPYGTPCQHEHACIRCPMLQVSPKMISRLDDLEADLVTRRARAQAEGWAGEIEGLDLTLQLLRAKRDDTQRRTSRPTVDLGIPTPRTAGAP
;
A
#
# COMPACT_ATOMS: atom_id res chain seq x y z
N MET A 1 25.15 -42.97 25.86
CA MET A 1 24.75 -41.76 26.62
C MET A 1 23.25 -41.85 26.93
N PRO A 2 22.79 -41.51 28.16
CA PRO A 2 21.36 -41.51 28.47
C PRO A 2 20.64 -40.34 27.78
N PHE A 3 19.46 -40.60 27.23
CA PHE A 3 18.55 -39.57 26.72
C PHE A 3 18.03 -38.68 27.87
N LEU A 4 17.87 -37.38 27.63
CA LEU A 4 17.38 -36.42 28.63
C LEU A 4 15.93 -36.71 29.04
N PHE A 5 15.07 -37.04 28.07
CA PHE A 5 13.66 -37.35 28.30
C PHE A 5 13.41 -38.85 28.22
N GLN A 6 13.28 -39.47 29.38
CA GLN A 6 13.03 -40.91 29.53
C GLN A 6 11.86 -41.16 30.47
N ARG A 7 11.21 -42.31 30.29
CA ARG A 7 10.21 -42.82 31.22
C ARG A 7 10.53 -44.27 31.60
N LYS A 8 10.09 -44.67 32.79
CA LYS A 8 10.18 -46.05 33.24
C LYS A 8 8.94 -46.82 32.77
N ILE A 9 9.15 -47.95 32.10
CA ILE A 9 8.10 -48.90 31.69
C ILE A 9 8.43 -50.24 32.35
N GLY A 10 7.71 -50.60 33.41
CA GLY A 10 8.08 -51.76 34.23
C GLY A 10 9.48 -51.58 34.84
N SER A 11 10.41 -52.49 34.55
CA SER A 11 11.81 -52.42 35.01
C SER A 11 12.75 -51.66 34.07
N THR A 12 12.32 -51.33 32.85
CA THR A 12 13.20 -50.71 31.84
C THR A 12 13.01 -49.20 31.77
N ARG A 13 14.08 -48.48 31.44
CA ARG A 13 14.02 -47.05 31.07
C ARG A 13 13.99 -46.96 29.55
N SER A 14 13.05 -46.19 29.01
CA SER A 14 12.87 -46.02 27.58
C SER A 14 12.67 -44.55 27.24
N VAL A 15 13.02 -44.17 26.01
CA VAL A 15 12.81 -42.81 25.48
C VAL A 15 11.32 -42.52 25.41
N ILE A 16 10.95 -41.28 25.73
CA ILE A 16 9.56 -40.83 25.58
C ILE A 16 9.23 -40.72 24.08
N SER A 17 8.20 -41.43 23.63
CA SER A 17 7.74 -41.33 22.25
C SER A 17 6.93 -40.05 21.98
N PRO A 18 6.89 -39.53 20.75
CA PRO A 18 6.07 -38.36 20.40
C PRO A 18 4.59 -38.52 20.77
N VAL A 19 4.01 -39.70 20.55
CA VAL A 19 2.63 -40.03 20.94
C VAL A 19 2.43 -39.93 22.46
N THR A 20 3.44 -40.29 23.24
CA THR A 20 3.38 -40.15 24.70
C THR A 20 3.30 -38.68 25.11
N VAL A 21 4.10 -37.80 24.48
CA VAL A 21 4.06 -36.35 24.75
C VAL A 21 2.70 -35.77 24.36
N LEU A 22 2.15 -36.15 23.20
CA LEU A 22 0.80 -35.74 22.78
C LEU A 22 -0.26 -36.11 23.81
N ASN A 23 -0.23 -37.35 24.33
CA ASN A 23 -1.17 -37.80 25.35
C ASN A 23 -0.99 -37.08 26.69
N MET A 24 0.25 -36.77 27.07
CA MET A 24 0.53 -35.97 28.27
C MET A 24 -0.04 -34.56 28.14
N LEU A 25 0.12 -33.92 26.98
CA LEU A 25 -0.44 -32.60 26.69
C LEU A 25 -1.98 -32.62 26.73
N ALA A 26 -2.61 -33.61 26.09
CA ALA A 26 -4.06 -33.74 26.08
C ALA A 26 -4.65 -33.87 27.50
N ARG A 27 -4.02 -34.68 28.36
CA ARG A 27 -4.44 -34.79 29.77
C ARG A 27 -4.31 -33.46 30.50
N ARG A 28 -3.20 -32.75 30.32
CA ARG A 28 -3.01 -31.43 30.94
C ARG A 28 -4.01 -30.40 30.46
N CYS A 29 -4.40 -30.41 29.19
CA CYS A 29 -5.47 -29.55 28.69
C CYS A 29 -6.81 -29.88 29.35
N ALA A 30 -7.11 -31.17 29.58
CA ALA A 30 -8.33 -31.58 30.29
C ALA A 30 -8.31 -31.15 31.76
N ASP A 31 -7.17 -31.28 32.46
CA ASP A 31 -7.01 -30.79 33.83
C ASP A 31 -7.21 -29.26 33.89
N LEU A 32 -6.57 -28.51 32.99
CA LEU A 32 -6.66 -27.04 32.94
C LEU A 32 -8.06 -26.54 32.58
N ALA A 33 -8.84 -27.33 31.83
CA ALA A 33 -10.18 -26.98 31.41
C ALA A 33 -11.20 -26.83 32.57
N GLU A 34 -10.85 -27.28 33.77
CA GLU A 34 -11.62 -27.06 34.99
C GLU A 34 -11.62 -25.57 35.38
N HIS A 35 -10.44 -24.93 35.36
CA HIS A 35 -10.27 -23.52 35.75
C HIS A 35 -10.24 -22.56 34.54
N HIS A 36 -9.96 -23.09 33.34
CA HIS A 36 -9.84 -22.31 32.10
C HIS A 36 -10.69 -22.96 31.00
N PRO A 37 -11.99 -22.63 30.89
CA PRO A 37 -12.92 -23.27 29.95
C PRO A 37 -12.47 -23.25 28.47
N ALA A 38 -11.62 -22.29 28.08
CA ALA A 38 -11.05 -22.20 26.74
C ALA A 38 -10.27 -23.46 26.32
N PHE A 39 -9.68 -24.21 27.26
CA PHE A 39 -8.95 -25.45 26.95
C PHE A 39 -9.86 -26.63 26.57
N ARG A 40 -11.20 -26.51 26.70
CA ARG A 40 -12.15 -27.57 26.31
C ARG A 40 -12.24 -27.78 24.80
N SER A 41 -12.06 -26.71 24.03
CA SER A 41 -12.21 -26.71 22.57
C SER A 41 -10.87 -26.73 21.83
N VAL A 42 -9.74 -26.61 22.54
CA VAL A 42 -8.40 -26.48 21.94
C VAL A 42 -7.62 -27.79 22.11
N LYS A 43 -6.92 -28.20 21.05
CA LYS A 43 -5.99 -29.34 21.08
C LYS A 43 -4.59 -28.84 20.76
N PHE A 44 -3.68 -28.98 21.72
CA PHE A 44 -2.27 -28.66 21.52
C PHE A 44 -1.46 -29.88 21.10
N THR A 45 -0.59 -29.67 20.13
CA THR A 45 0.50 -30.57 19.75
C THR A 45 1.84 -29.96 20.16
N PRO A 46 2.91 -30.75 20.30
CA PRO A 46 4.26 -30.21 20.52
C PRO A 46 4.68 -29.18 19.47
N HIS A 47 4.17 -29.32 18.23
CA HIS A 47 4.45 -28.38 17.16
C HIS A 47 3.84 -26.99 17.45
N ASP A 48 2.70 -26.91 18.13
CA ASP A 48 2.06 -25.62 18.43
C ASP A 48 2.89 -24.75 19.38
N PHE A 49 3.64 -25.35 20.30
CA PHE A 49 4.59 -24.61 21.13
C PHE A 49 5.71 -23.97 20.31
N ARG A 50 6.18 -24.66 19.27
CA ARG A 50 7.13 -24.08 18.29
C ARG A 50 6.49 -22.93 17.52
N ARG A 51 5.21 -23.04 17.15
CA ARG A 51 4.47 -21.97 16.46
C ARG A 51 4.34 -20.73 17.36
N ILE A 52 3.87 -20.91 18.60
CA ILE A 52 3.69 -19.84 19.59
C ILE A 52 5.01 -19.11 19.83
N PHE A 53 6.08 -19.86 20.13
CA PHE A 53 7.41 -19.30 20.34
C PHE A 53 7.88 -18.46 19.14
N THR A 54 7.67 -18.96 17.91
CA THR A 54 8.10 -18.26 16.70
C THR A 54 7.32 -16.97 16.49
N THR A 55 5.99 -17.03 16.66
CA THR A 55 5.12 -15.87 16.49
C THR A 55 5.45 -14.78 17.51
N GLU A 56 5.65 -15.11 18.79
CA GLU A 56 6.08 -14.14 19.81
C GLU A 56 7.45 -13.52 19.51
N LEU A 57 8.42 -14.35 19.11
CA LEU A 57 9.78 -13.91 18.81
C LEU A 57 9.81 -12.92 17.64
N VAL A 58 9.05 -13.17 16.58
CA VAL A 58 9.01 -12.25 15.43
C VAL A 58 8.16 -11.02 15.71
N ASN A 59 7.02 -11.17 16.41
CA ASN A 59 6.16 -10.04 16.78
C ASN A 59 6.82 -9.09 17.78
N SER A 60 7.80 -9.55 18.56
CA SER A 60 8.64 -8.69 19.42
C SER A 60 9.74 -7.94 18.66
N GLY A 61 9.74 -8.00 17.33
CA GLY A 61 10.62 -7.22 16.47
C GLY A 61 11.89 -7.95 16.03
N LEU A 62 12.04 -9.24 16.33
CA LEU A 62 13.17 -9.99 15.83
C LEU A 62 13.06 -10.18 14.30
N PRO A 63 14.11 -9.85 13.53
CA PRO A 63 14.11 -10.10 12.09
C PRO A 63 13.82 -11.56 11.75
N ILE A 64 12.92 -11.78 10.80
CA ILE A 64 12.44 -13.12 10.40
C ILE A 64 13.57 -14.09 10.04
N HIS A 65 14.67 -13.62 9.46
CA HIS A 65 15.80 -14.48 9.09
C HIS A 65 16.56 -15.00 10.32
N ILE A 66 16.62 -14.23 11.40
CA ILE A 66 17.18 -14.67 12.70
C ILE A 66 16.22 -15.67 13.35
N GLY A 67 14.91 -15.38 13.32
CA GLY A 67 13.89 -16.33 13.79
C GLY A 67 13.96 -17.68 13.04
N ALA A 68 14.16 -17.65 11.72
CA ALA A 68 14.35 -18.86 10.93
C ALA A 68 15.60 -19.66 11.36
N MET A 69 16.71 -18.97 11.64
CA MET A 69 17.96 -19.60 12.09
C MET A 69 17.79 -20.28 13.45
N LEU A 70 17.14 -19.63 14.42
CA LEU A 70 16.87 -20.21 15.74
C LEU A 70 16.02 -21.48 15.69
N LEU A 71 15.11 -21.55 14.70
CA LEU A 71 14.24 -22.71 14.50
C LEU A 71 14.92 -23.81 13.66
N GLY A 72 16.09 -23.57 13.08
CA GLY A 72 16.73 -24.48 12.15
C GLY A 72 15.96 -24.63 10.83
N HIS A 73 15.23 -23.59 10.40
CA HIS A 73 14.55 -23.60 9.11
C HIS A 73 15.54 -23.33 7.97
N LEU A 74 15.64 -24.29 7.04
CA LEU A 74 16.46 -24.14 5.82
C LEU A 74 15.82 -23.21 4.79
N ASN A 75 14.51 -22.98 4.88
CA ASN A 75 13.76 -22.12 3.98
C ASN A 75 13.01 -21.06 4.79
N ILE A 76 13.34 -19.79 4.59
CA ILE A 76 12.72 -18.66 5.28
C ILE A 76 11.19 -18.57 5.07
N GLN A 77 10.67 -19.13 3.97
CA GLN A 77 9.23 -19.21 3.71
C GLN A 77 8.48 -20.04 4.76
N THR A 78 9.14 -21.03 5.37
CA THR A 78 8.53 -21.81 6.45
C THR A 78 8.35 -20.99 7.72
N THR A 79 9.22 -20.01 7.97
CA THR A 79 9.06 -19.04 9.07
C THR A 79 8.02 -17.98 8.76
N ARG A 80 7.88 -17.60 7.48
CA ARG A 80 6.90 -16.60 7.03
C ARG A 80 5.46 -16.99 7.38
N GLY A 81 5.14 -18.29 7.41
CA GLY A 81 3.82 -18.76 7.84
C GLY A 81 3.44 -18.43 9.29
N TYR A 82 4.41 -18.00 10.12
CA TYR A 82 4.20 -17.58 11.51
C TYR A 82 4.08 -16.07 11.68
N LEU A 83 4.32 -15.29 10.62
CA LEU A 83 4.12 -13.85 10.61
C LEU A 83 2.63 -13.56 10.50
N ALA A 84 2.03 -13.14 11.61
CA ALA A 84 0.83 -12.30 11.53
C ALA A 84 1.32 -10.89 11.21
N VAL A 85 1.38 -10.53 9.93
CA VAL A 85 1.62 -9.13 9.55
C VAL A 85 0.32 -8.37 9.76
N PHE A 86 0.21 -7.62 10.86
CA PHE A 86 -0.89 -6.69 11.03
C PHE A 86 -0.58 -5.41 10.25
N ASP A 87 -1.59 -4.82 9.58
CA ASP A 87 -1.41 -3.58 8.80
C ASP A 87 -0.78 -2.45 9.65
N GLU A 88 -1.10 -2.43 10.96
CA GLU A 88 -0.52 -1.49 11.92
C GLU A 88 1.00 -1.65 12.05
N ASP A 89 1.53 -2.87 12.04
CA ASP A 89 2.97 -3.13 12.13
C ASP A 89 3.69 -2.66 10.86
N VAL A 90 3.07 -2.86 9.68
CA VAL A 90 3.60 -2.36 8.40
C VAL A 90 3.69 -0.84 8.42
N ILE A 91 2.60 -0.18 8.83
CA ILE A 91 2.55 1.28 8.94
C ILE A 91 3.61 1.77 9.93
N ARG A 92 3.69 1.16 11.12
CA ARG A 92 4.66 1.54 12.15
C ARG A 92 6.11 1.42 11.66
N HIS A 93 6.47 0.28 11.08
CA HIS A 93 7.84 0.05 10.58
C HIS A 93 8.19 0.98 9.42
N TYR A 94 7.25 1.22 8.51
CA TYR A 94 7.45 2.14 7.40
C TYR A 94 7.63 3.59 7.88
N LEU A 95 6.81 4.04 8.83
CA LEU A 95 6.94 5.38 9.42
C LEU A 95 8.25 5.54 10.20
N ALA A 96 8.67 4.53 10.96
CA ALA A 96 9.96 4.53 11.65
C ALA A 96 11.12 4.68 10.65
N HIS A 97 11.12 3.88 9.58
CA HIS A 97 12.10 3.97 8.51
C HIS A 97 12.15 5.38 7.87
N LEU A 98 11.00 5.97 7.58
CA LEU A 98 10.93 7.33 7.04
C LEU A 98 11.49 8.36 8.03
N ASN A 99 11.15 8.26 9.31
CA ASN A 99 11.59 9.21 10.33
C ASN A 99 13.11 9.17 10.55
N GLU A 100 13.71 7.97 10.64
CA GLU A 100 15.17 7.83 10.71
C GLU A 100 15.86 8.51 9.54
N ARG A 101 15.33 8.33 8.33
CA ARG A 101 15.91 8.98 7.14
C ARG A 101 15.74 10.49 7.14
N ARG A 102 14.64 11.02 7.68
CA ARG A 102 14.46 12.46 7.83
C ARG A 102 15.47 13.06 8.80
N GLN A 103 15.83 12.34 9.87
CA GLN A 103 16.88 12.77 10.81
C GLN A 103 18.27 12.84 10.18
N LEU A 104 18.53 12.07 9.12
CA LEU A 104 19.80 12.07 8.41
C LEU A 104 19.90 13.18 7.33
N ARG A 105 18.79 13.87 7.03
CA ARG A 105 18.82 14.94 6.02
C ARG A 105 19.41 16.21 6.61
N PRO A 106 20.21 16.96 5.83
CA PRO A 106 20.72 18.26 6.26
C PRO A 106 19.58 19.22 6.64
N ASP A 107 19.75 19.95 7.75
CA ASP A 107 18.73 20.86 8.29
C ASP A 107 18.24 21.91 7.28
N HIS A 108 19.11 22.33 6.36
CA HIS A 108 18.79 23.35 5.35
C HIS A 108 17.75 22.88 4.32
N GLU A 109 17.53 21.57 4.16
CA GLU A 109 16.45 21.04 3.30
C GLU A 109 15.05 21.31 3.87
N TYR A 110 14.95 21.54 5.19
CA TYR A 110 13.70 21.81 5.91
C TYR A 110 13.57 23.26 6.36
N ARG A 111 14.31 24.19 5.74
CA ARG A 111 14.18 25.61 6.06
C ARG A 111 12.76 26.09 5.79
N ALA A 112 12.36 27.12 6.52
CA ALA A 112 11.15 27.86 6.17
C ALA A 112 11.29 28.42 4.74
N VAL A 113 10.26 28.19 3.93
CA VAL A 113 10.11 28.80 2.60
C VAL A 113 9.83 30.28 2.80
N THR A 114 10.48 31.17 2.04
CA THR A 114 10.30 32.62 2.16
C THR A 114 8.95 33.06 1.57
N SER A 115 8.49 34.27 1.88
CA SER A 115 7.31 34.87 1.23
C SER A 115 7.46 34.91 -0.28
N ASP A 116 8.64 35.34 -0.76
CA ASP A 116 8.89 35.51 -2.19
C ASP A 116 8.85 34.16 -2.93
N GLU A 117 9.32 33.08 -2.30
CA GLU A 117 9.22 31.73 -2.85
C GLU A 117 7.78 31.20 -2.85
N TRP A 118 6.97 31.58 -1.85
CA TRP A 118 5.54 31.29 -1.85
C TRP A 118 4.82 32.05 -2.97
N ASP A 119 5.11 33.34 -3.13
CA ASP A 119 4.52 34.18 -4.17
C ASP A 119 4.89 33.64 -5.56
N GLU A 120 6.16 33.27 -5.79
CA GLU A 120 6.60 32.65 -7.04
C GLU A 120 5.88 31.31 -7.32
N PHE A 121 5.74 30.48 -6.28
CA PHE A 121 5.04 29.21 -6.37
C PHE A 121 3.57 29.39 -6.70
N GLU A 122 2.88 30.36 -6.10
CA GLU A 122 1.47 30.68 -6.37
C GLU A 122 1.28 31.23 -7.79
N GLU A 123 2.08 32.21 -8.20
CA GLU A 123 2.03 32.78 -9.55
C GLU A 123 2.19 31.72 -10.65
N HIS A 124 2.96 30.67 -10.38
CA HIS A 124 3.18 29.59 -11.31
C HIS A 124 1.90 28.79 -11.65
N PHE A 125 0.92 28.70 -10.74
CA PHE A 125 -0.36 28.03 -11.04
C PHE A 125 -1.29 28.88 -11.90
N ASP A 126 -1.28 30.21 -11.69
CA ASP A 126 -2.11 31.13 -12.47
C ASP A 126 -1.63 31.25 -13.93
N LYS A 127 -0.31 31.12 -14.16
CA LYS A 127 0.31 31.16 -15.49
C LYS A 127 0.02 29.93 -16.37
N ARG A 128 -0.72 28.93 -15.87
CA ARG A 128 -0.93 27.62 -16.54
C ARG A 128 -2.33 27.41 -17.10
N LYS A 129 -3.02 28.49 -17.48
CA LYS A 129 -4.23 28.41 -18.30
C LYS A 129 -3.87 27.92 -19.70
N VAL A 130 -4.61 26.93 -20.17
CA VAL A 130 -4.52 26.33 -21.49
C VAL A 130 -5.91 26.33 -22.13
N GLU A 131 -6.00 26.10 -23.44
CA GLU A 131 -7.27 26.24 -24.20
C GLU A 131 -8.47 25.57 -23.51
N LEU A 132 -8.33 24.32 -23.06
CA LEU A 132 -9.43 23.55 -22.46
C LEU A 132 -9.58 23.72 -20.93
N GLY A 133 -8.70 24.48 -20.26
CA GLY A 133 -8.73 24.60 -18.81
C GLY A 133 -7.38 24.98 -18.19
N ALA A 134 -6.87 24.15 -17.28
CA ALA A 134 -5.62 24.39 -16.56
C ALA A 134 -4.68 23.17 -16.60
N CYS A 135 -3.38 23.44 -16.60
CA CYS A 135 -2.35 22.39 -16.50
C CYS A 135 -1.94 22.18 -15.04
N GLY A 136 -2.34 21.04 -14.46
CA GLY A 136 -2.01 20.65 -13.08
C GLY A 136 -0.62 20.03 -12.92
N ARG A 137 0.29 20.25 -13.87
CA ARG A 137 1.66 19.70 -13.80
C ARG A 137 2.37 20.27 -12.57
N PRO A 138 3.22 19.50 -11.84
CA PRO A 138 3.93 20.02 -10.67
C PRO A 138 4.83 21.23 -10.97
N TYR A 139 5.04 22.08 -9.95
CA TYR A 139 6.03 23.16 -10.00
C TYR A 139 7.43 22.59 -10.30
N GLY A 140 8.23 23.34 -11.06
CA GLY A 140 9.60 22.95 -11.42
C GLY A 140 9.73 21.83 -12.47
N THR A 141 8.63 21.32 -13.05
CA THR A 141 8.70 20.28 -14.10
C THR A 141 8.45 20.86 -15.52
N PRO A 142 9.33 20.60 -16.51
CA PRO A 142 9.19 21.13 -17.87
C PRO A 142 8.09 20.41 -18.68
N CYS A 143 7.60 21.04 -19.75
CA CYS A 143 6.73 20.41 -20.76
C CYS A 143 7.56 19.95 -21.95
N GLN A 144 7.37 18.72 -22.44
CA GLN A 144 7.95 18.29 -23.72
C GLN A 144 6.99 18.44 -24.91
N HIS A 145 5.70 18.63 -24.65
CA HIS A 145 4.65 18.61 -25.67
C HIS A 145 3.75 19.84 -25.56
N GLU A 146 4.35 21.01 -25.78
CA GLU A 146 3.60 22.24 -25.98
C GLU A 146 2.49 21.95 -27.00
N HIS A 147 1.22 22.15 -26.62
CA HIS A 147 0.01 21.92 -27.43
C HIS A 147 -0.58 20.50 -27.54
N ALA A 148 -0.03 19.46 -26.89
CA ALA A 148 -0.65 18.11 -26.87
C ALA A 148 -1.59 17.86 -25.67
N CYS A 149 -2.17 18.92 -25.09
CA CYS A 149 -2.80 18.88 -23.77
C CYS A 149 -3.96 17.88 -23.64
N ILE A 150 -4.72 17.62 -24.72
CA ILE A 150 -5.84 16.68 -24.67
C ILE A 150 -5.41 15.25 -24.30
N ARG A 151 -4.19 14.85 -24.69
CA ARG A 151 -3.60 13.56 -24.32
C ARG A 151 -2.86 13.59 -22.98
N CYS A 152 -2.63 14.77 -22.42
CA CYS A 152 -1.85 14.93 -21.21
C CYS A 152 -2.68 14.57 -19.95
N PRO A 153 -2.20 13.69 -19.06
CA PRO A 153 -2.91 13.38 -17.82
C PRO A 153 -3.00 14.59 -16.88
N MET A 154 -2.11 15.57 -17.01
CA MET A 154 -2.09 16.78 -16.19
C MET A 154 -3.13 17.83 -16.61
N LEU A 155 -3.80 17.66 -17.77
CA LEU A 155 -4.87 18.58 -18.19
C LEU A 155 -6.11 18.40 -17.31
N GLN A 156 -6.44 19.47 -16.57
CA GLN A 156 -7.68 19.64 -15.83
C GLN A 156 -8.64 20.48 -16.69
N VAL A 157 -9.66 19.82 -17.24
CA VAL A 157 -10.62 20.47 -18.14
C VAL A 157 -11.58 21.34 -17.32
N SER A 158 -11.79 22.57 -17.78
CA SER A 158 -12.80 23.46 -17.23
C SER A 158 -14.21 22.97 -17.60
N PRO A 159 -15.19 22.95 -16.66
CA PRO A 159 -16.58 22.61 -16.99
C PRO A 159 -17.18 23.45 -18.12
N LYS A 160 -16.72 24.69 -18.29
CA LYS A 160 -17.15 25.59 -19.38
C LYS A 160 -16.72 25.11 -20.78
N MET A 161 -15.79 24.17 -20.86
CA MET A 161 -15.22 23.66 -22.12
C MET A 161 -15.82 22.32 -22.54
N ILE A 162 -16.85 21.81 -21.86
CA ILE A 162 -17.49 20.53 -22.23
C ILE A 162 -17.99 20.56 -23.67
N SER A 163 -18.72 21.61 -24.09
CA SER A 163 -19.20 21.73 -25.47
C SER A 163 -18.06 21.73 -26.49
N ARG A 164 -16.91 22.33 -26.15
CA ARG A 164 -15.71 22.30 -26.99
C ARG A 164 -15.16 20.88 -27.16
N LEU A 165 -15.23 20.04 -26.12
CA LEU A 165 -14.85 18.64 -26.24
C LEU A 165 -15.77 17.88 -27.19
N ASP A 166 -17.06 18.21 -27.23
CA ASP A 166 -18.04 17.61 -28.14
C ASP A 166 -17.68 17.91 -29.60
N ASP A 167 -17.35 19.17 -29.88
CA ASP A 167 -16.89 19.61 -31.21
C ASP A 167 -15.61 18.87 -31.64
N LEU A 168 -14.64 18.76 -30.72
CA LEU A 168 -13.38 18.07 -30.95
C LEU A 168 -13.60 16.56 -31.17
N GLU A 169 -14.52 15.94 -30.43
CA GLU A 169 -14.88 14.54 -30.63
C GLU A 169 -15.46 14.31 -32.02
N ALA A 170 -16.39 15.15 -32.46
CA ALA A 170 -16.99 15.06 -33.78
C ALA A 170 -15.94 15.17 -34.90
N ASP A 171 -15.03 16.15 -34.82
CA ASP A 171 -13.94 16.33 -35.78
C ASP A 171 -12.98 15.11 -35.79
N LEU A 172 -12.61 14.59 -34.61
CA LEU A 172 -11.76 13.40 -34.51
C LEU A 172 -12.42 12.15 -35.12
N VAL A 173 -13.73 11.97 -34.94
CA VAL A 173 -14.48 10.88 -35.57
C VAL A 173 -14.47 11.00 -37.09
N THR A 174 -14.69 12.20 -37.63
CA THR A 174 -14.61 12.44 -39.08
C THR A 174 -13.21 12.16 -39.63
N ARG A 175 -12.16 12.61 -38.94
CA ARG A 175 -10.77 12.34 -39.33
C ARG A 175 -10.44 10.85 -39.28
N ARG A 176 -10.95 10.13 -38.28
CA ARG A 176 -10.77 8.69 -38.16
C ARG A 176 -11.43 7.95 -39.32
N ALA A 177 -12.65 8.31 -39.70
CA ALA A 177 -13.35 7.73 -40.84
C ALA A 177 -12.57 7.92 -42.15
N ARG A 178 -11.98 9.11 -42.34
CA ARG A 178 -11.08 9.37 -43.47
C ARG A 178 -9.83 8.50 -43.42
N ALA A 179 -9.15 8.42 -42.28
CA ALA A 179 -7.95 7.58 -42.12
C ALA A 179 -8.25 6.10 -42.40
N GLN A 180 -9.44 5.61 -42.07
CA GLN A 180 -9.90 4.26 -42.44
C GLN A 180 -10.09 4.09 -43.95
N ALA A 181 -10.72 5.05 -44.62
CA ALA A 181 -10.91 5.00 -46.07
C ALA A 181 -9.58 5.00 -46.85
N GLU A 182 -8.59 5.73 -46.33
CA GLU A 182 -7.25 5.87 -46.94
C GLU A 182 -6.24 4.79 -46.47
N GLY A 183 -6.61 3.93 -45.51
CA GLY A 183 -5.74 2.87 -44.99
C GLY A 183 -4.57 3.35 -44.12
N TRP A 184 -4.66 4.51 -43.48
CA TRP A 184 -3.59 5.09 -42.66
C TRP A 184 -3.56 4.50 -41.23
N ALA A 185 -3.03 3.29 -41.08
CA ALA A 185 -3.04 2.55 -39.82
C ALA A 185 -2.46 3.34 -38.63
N GLY A 186 -1.33 4.04 -38.81
CA GLY A 186 -0.70 4.82 -37.73
C GLY A 186 -1.53 6.04 -37.28
N GLU A 187 -2.25 6.69 -38.21
CA GLU A 187 -3.15 7.79 -37.87
C GLU A 187 -4.39 7.29 -37.12
N ILE A 188 -4.92 6.11 -37.50
CA ILE A 188 -6.05 5.50 -36.82
C ILE A 188 -5.71 5.25 -35.34
N GLU A 189 -4.54 4.67 -35.05
CA GLU A 189 -4.10 4.40 -33.68
C GLU A 189 -3.99 5.69 -32.84
N GLY A 190 -3.36 6.73 -33.39
CA GLY A 190 -3.25 8.02 -32.72
C GLY A 190 -4.60 8.70 -32.47
N LEU A 191 -5.52 8.61 -33.43
CA LEU A 191 -6.88 9.15 -33.32
C LEU A 191 -7.70 8.39 -32.28
N ASP A 192 -7.58 7.06 -32.24
CA ASP A 192 -8.26 6.21 -31.25
C ASP A 192 -7.82 6.53 -29.82
N LEU A 193 -6.51 6.66 -29.59
CA LEU A 193 -5.98 7.08 -28.29
C LEU A 193 -6.50 8.46 -27.89
N THR A 194 -6.54 9.41 -28.83
CA THR A 194 -7.03 10.77 -28.56
C THR A 194 -8.51 10.78 -28.18
N LEU A 195 -9.33 10.04 -28.92
CA LEU A 195 -10.77 9.89 -28.66
C LEU A 195 -11.01 9.29 -27.27
N GLN A 196 -10.28 8.22 -26.92
CA GLN A 196 -10.41 7.59 -25.62
C GLN A 196 -10.10 8.58 -24.48
N LEU A 197 -8.98 9.30 -24.58
CA LEU A 197 -8.56 10.26 -23.55
C LEU A 197 -9.49 11.47 -23.46
N LEU A 198 -9.98 11.96 -24.61
CA LEU A 198 -10.95 13.05 -24.66
C LEU A 198 -12.24 12.66 -23.94
N ARG A 199 -12.81 11.50 -24.27
CA ARG A 199 -14.05 10.98 -23.64
C ARG A 199 -13.88 10.81 -22.14
N ALA A 200 -12.78 10.21 -21.71
CA ALA A 200 -12.49 10.02 -20.29
C ALA A 200 -12.42 11.37 -19.53
N LYS A 201 -11.82 12.40 -20.13
CA LYS A 201 -11.76 13.76 -19.56
C LYS A 201 -13.13 14.44 -19.54
N ARG A 202 -13.94 14.27 -20.58
CA ARG A 202 -15.32 14.78 -20.64
C ARG A 202 -16.16 14.20 -19.50
N ASP A 203 -16.16 12.88 -19.36
CA ASP A 203 -16.90 12.17 -18.32
C ASP A 203 -16.43 12.58 -16.92
N ASP A 204 -15.12 12.71 -16.72
CA ASP A 204 -14.56 13.15 -15.44
C ASP A 204 -14.99 14.58 -15.09
N THR A 205 -15.01 15.48 -16.06
CA THR A 205 -15.45 16.88 -15.88
C THR A 205 -16.94 16.96 -15.54
N GLN A 206 -17.77 16.18 -16.23
CA GLN A 206 -19.19 16.07 -15.93
C GLN A 206 -19.41 15.52 -14.51
N ARG A 207 -18.74 14.41 -14.14
CA ARG A 207 -18.82 13.84 -12.79
C ARG A 207 -18.43 14.83 -11.69
N ARG A 208 -17.37 15.61 -11.90
CA ARG A 208 -16.94 16.64 -10.93
C ARG A 208 -17.98 17.75 -10.76
N THR A 209 -18.66 18.12 -11.85
CA THR A 209 -19.70 19.16 -11.83
C THR A 209 -20.96 18.69 -11.12
N SER A 210 -21.26 17.38 -11.20
CA SER A 210 -22.45 16.78 -10.57
C SER A 210 -22.23 16.31 -9.13
N ARG A 211 -20.99 16.28 -8.64
CA ARG A 211 -20.68 15.78 -7.30
C ARG A 211 -21.10 16.81 -6.24
N PRO A 212 -21.89 16.42 -5.22
CA PRO A 212 -22.17 17.31 -4.11
C PRO A 212 -20.87 17.65 -3.37
N THR A 213 -20.71 18.91 -3.00
CA THR A 213 -19.59 19.32 -2.14
C THR A 213 -19.82 18.72 -0.77
N VAL A 214 -18.88 17.88 -0.32
CA VAL A 214 -18.89 17.31 1.03
C VAL A 214 -17.99 18.19 1.87
N ASP A 215 -18.55 18.81 2.91
CA ASP A 215 -17.76 19.51 3.90
C ASP A 215 -17.05 18.50 4.81
N LEU A 216 -15.73 18.47 4.73
CA LEU A 216 -14.87 17.61 5.54
C LEU A 216 -14.33 18.35 6.78
N GLY A 217 -14.66 19.65 6.94
CA GLY A 217 -14.03 20.54 7.91
C GLY A 217 -12.58 20.88 7.54
N ILE A 218 -12.04 21.93 8.16
CA ILE A 218 -10.61 22.24 8.08
C ILE A 218 -9.85 21.20 8.92
N PRO A 219 -8.88 20.46 8.37
CA PRO A 219 -8.07 19.54 9.14
C PRO A 219 -7.38 20.28 10.29
N THR A 220 -7.73 19.95 11.53
CA THR A 220 -7.03 20.47 12.69
C THR A 220 -5.79 19.62 12.94
N PRO A 221 -4.61 20.24 13.20
CA PRO A 221 -3.45 19.49 13.65
C PRO A 221 -3.84 18.70 14.90
N ARG A 222 -3.46 17.42 14.97
CA ARG A 222 -3.56 16.68 16.23
C ARG A 222 -2.73 17.45 17.26
N THR A 223 -3.40 18.09 18.22
CA THR A 223 -2.74 18.68 19.38
C THR A 223 -1.96 17.56 20.06
N ALA A 224 -0.64 17.66 20.06
CA ALA A 224 0.20 16.79 20.86
C ALA A 224 -0.25 16.95 22.30
N GLY A 225 -0.77 15.87 22.90
CA GLY A 225 -1.00 15.84 24.34
C GLY A 225 0.31 16.18 25.03
N ALA A 226 0.27 17.18 25.90
CA ALA A 226 1.35 17.44 26.85
C ALA A 226 1.66 16.15 27.64
N PRO A 227 2.93 15.95 28.04
CA PRO A 227 3.42 14.70 28.64
C PRO A 227 2.66 14.26 29.90
#